data_AF-G9NQA2-F1
#
_entry.id   AF-G9NQA2-F1
#
_cell.length_a   1.000
_cell.length_b   1.000
_cell.length_c   1.000
_cell.angle_alpha   90.00
_cell.angle_beta   90.00
_cell.angle_gamma   90.00
#
_symmetry.space_group_name_H-M   'P 1'
#
loop_
_entity.id
_entity.type
_entity.pdbx_description
1 polymer ?
#
loop_
_entity_poly.entity_id
_entity_poly.type
_entity_poly.pdbx_seq_one_letter_code
_entity_poly.pdbx_strand_id
1 'polypeptide(L)'
;VRIAILDSGIELSQDQKDMYDANPRFEYRSWVGEDAEWKDDVGHGTHLAVLLRKISPNAVIHVARVFKKKPHIEKSAQNIAEAIRYAVDEWKVDIIVMSFGFGSKNEVVYDAIKYAAFNDVLMFAAASNDGKNRPDGVAWPAIESHVICIHSGDGYGNQSSFTPSPKENMRIMVLGECVRSAWPPNLNLVGDNKDMSGTSCAAPIAAGVAAVILDYAR
;
A
#
# COMPACT_ATOMS: atom_id res chain seq x y z
N VAL A 1 16.32 -2.44 4.32
CA VAL A 1 15.20 -1.48 4.54
C VAL A 1 13.96 -2.17 5.11
N ARG A 2 13.17 -1.51 5.96
CA ARG A 2 11.90 -2.01 6.53
C ARG A 2 10.70 -1.24 5.97
N ILE A 3 9.65 -1.94 5.55
CA ILE A 3 8.47 -1.34 4.90
C ILE A 3 7.20 -1.86 5.57
N ALA A 4 6.29 -0.96 5.96
CA ALA A 4 4.94 -1.33 6.34
C ALA A 4 3.97 -1.09 5.16
N ILE A 5 3.13 -2.08 4.86
CA ILE A 5 1.99 -1.92 3.96
C ILE A 5 0.69 -2.01 4.77
N LEU A 6 -0.10 -0.94 4.74
CA LEU A 6 -1.39 -0.88 5.43
C LEU A 6 -2.49 -1.19 4.41
N ASP A 7 -3.14 -2.34 4.55
CA ASP A 7 -4.13 -2.81 3.57
C ASP A 7 -5.15 -3.81 4.15
N SER A 8 -5.75 -4.67 3.32
CA SER A 8 -6.73 -5.69 3.70
C SER A 8 -6.14 -6.95 4.34
N GLY A 9 -4.81 -7.06 4.36
CA GLY A 9 -4.06 -8.17 4.94
C GLY A 9 -3.24 -8.94 3.91
N ILE A 10 -2.91 -10.19 4.22
CA ILE A 10 -2.16 -11.08 3.35
C ILE A 10 -2.63 -12.52 3.56
N GLU A 11 -2.89 -13.24 2.48
CA GLU A 11 -3.19 -14.67 2.51
C GLU A 11 -2.52 -15.37 1.32
N LEU A 12 -1.55 -16.24 1.60
CA LEU A 12 -0.73 -16.91 0.58
C LEU A 12 -1.06 -18.41 0.50
N SER A 13 -1.07 -18.95 -0.72
CA SER A 13 -0.99 -20.38 -1.00
C SER A 13 0.35 -20.96 -0.51
N GLN A 14 0.46 -22.29 -0.41
CA GLN A 14 1.72 -22.91 0.02
C GLN A 14 2.87 -22.57 -0.96
N ASP A 15 2.64 -22.71 -2.26
CA ASP A 15 3.63 -22.37 -3.29
C ASP A 15 4.07 -20.90 -3.21
N GLN A 16 3.14 -19.99 -2.93
CA GLN A 16 3.46 -18.57 -2.73
C GLN A 16 4.28 -18.32 -1.46
N LYS A 17 4.03 -19.05 -0.37
CA LYS A 17 4.87 -18.95 0.84
C LYS A 17 6.29 -19.39 0.54
N ASP A 18 6.45 -20.50 -0.17
CA ASP A 18 7.76 -21.03 -0.53
C ASP A 18 8.54 -20.05 -1.44
N MET A 19 7.84 -19.30 -2.31
CA MET A 19 8.46 -18.30 -3.19
C MET A 19 8.72 -16.94 -2.53
N TYR A 20 7.79 -16.45 -1.71
CA TYR A 20 7.76 -15.05 -1.27
C TYR A 20 7.95 -14.84 0.24
N ASP A 21 7.77 -15.86 1.07
CA ASP A 21 7.87 -15.81 2.54
C ASP A 21 9.07 -16.62 3.08
N ALA A 22 10.24 -16.46 2.44
CA ALA A 22 11.45 -17.18 2.81
C ALA A 22 12.32 -16.44 3.84
N ASN A 23 13.11 -15.45 3.40
CA ASN A 23 13.96 -14.62 4.25
C ASN A 23 14.32 -13.28 3.53
N PRO A 24 14.09 -12.11 4.14
CA PRO A 24 13.30 -11.91 5.37
C PRO A 24 11.84 -12.30 5.15
N ARG A 25 11.22 -12.93 6.14
CA ARG A 25 9.79 -13.29 6.10
C ARG A 25 8.91 -12.06 6.17
N PHE A 26 7.64 -12.21 5.77
CA PHE A 26 6.65 -11.19 6.11
C PHE A 26 6.36 -11.22 7.61
N GLU A 27 6.18 -10.04 8.19
CA GLU A 27 5.55 -9.89 9.50
C GLU A 27 4.12 -9.43 9.30
N TYR A 28 3.20 -9.83 10.19
CA TYR A 28 1.79 -9.52 10.05
C TYR A 28 1.18 -9.10 11.37
N ARG A 29 0.30 -8.11 11.33
CA ARG A 29 -0.57 -7.74 12.44
C ARG A 29 -1.91 -7.24 11.93
N SER A 30 -2.98 -7.61 12.63
CA SER A 30 -4.33 -7.14 12.33
C SER A 30 -4.83 -6.15 13.38
N TRP A 31 -5.48 -5.09 12.91
CA TRP A 31 -6.35 -4.19 13.68
C TRP A 31 -7.83 -4.44 13.36
N VAL A 32 -8.14 -5.54 12.67
CA VAL A 32 -9.50 -5.87 12.21
C VAL A 32 -9.96 -7.16 12.85
N GLY A 33 -10.77 -7.04 13.89
CA GLY A 33 -11.25 -8.18 14.68
C GLY A 33 -10.18 -8.76 15.60
N GLU A 34 -10.48 -9.91 16.21
CA GLU A 34 -9.61 -10.56 17.20
C GLU A 34 -8.64 -11.58 16.58
N ASP A 35 -8.81 -11.93 15.30
CA ASP A 35 -8.01 -12.96 14.64
C ASP A 35 -6.63 -12.45 14.23
N ALA A 36 -5.59 -13.06 14.79
CA ALA A 36 -4.18 -12.86 14.40
C ALA A 36 -3.78 -13.66 13.15
N GLU A 37 -4.71 -14.36 12.50
CA GLU A 37 -4.43 -15.18 11.32
C GLU A 37 -4.15 -14.32 10.09
N TRP A 38 -3.21 -14.80 9.27
CA TRP A 38 -2.92 -14.26 7.94
C TRP A 38 -4.16 -14.43 7.07
N LYS A 39 -4.83 -13.31 6.81
CA LYS A 39 -6.11 -13.29 6.12
C LYS A 39 -6.21 -12.08 5.24
N ASP A 40 -6.84 -12.28 4.09
CA ASP A 40 -7.19 -11.20 3.18
C ASP A 40 -8.51 -11.53 2.48
N ASP A 41 -9.61 -10.94 2.97
CA ASP A 41 -10.96 -11.26 2.48
C ASP A 41 -11.26 -10.71 1.08
N VAL A 42 -10.36 -9.92 0.49
CA VAL A 42 -10.56 -9.28 -0.82
C VAL A 42 -9.38 -9.40 -1.77
N GLY A 43 -8.22 -9.86 -1.32
CA GLY A 43 -7.03 -10.13 -2.13
C GLY A 43 -6.18 -8.91 -2.48
N HIS A 44 -6.64 -7.71 -2.14
CA HIS A 44 -5.94 -6.47 -2.45
C HIS A 44 -4.59 -6.39 -1.74
N GLY A 45 -4.57 -6.55 -0.42
CA GLY A 45 -3.33 -6.51 0.36
C GLY A 45 -2.33 -7.61 -0.02
N THR A 46 -2.81 -8.81 -0.30
CA THR A 46 -1.98 -9.94 -0.78
C THR A 46 -1.28 -9.59 -2.09
N HIS A 47 -2.04 -9.07 -3.05
CA HIS A 47 -1.52 -8.67 -4.35
C HIS A 47 -0.40 -7.64 -4.21
N LEU A 48 -0.63 -6.61 -3.40
CA LEU A 48 0.30 -5.51 -3.21
C LEU A 48 1.52 -5.87 -2.35
N ALA A 49 1.36 -6.67 -1.29
CA ALA A 49 2.46 -7.11 -0.44
C ALA A 49 3.44 -7.99 -1.22
N VAL A 50 2.94 -8.90 -2.05
CA VAL A 50 3.78 -9.72 -2.92
C VAL A 50 4.41 -8.89 -4.04
N LEU A 51 3.71 -7.89 -4.57
CA LEU A 51 4.28 -6.95 -5.54
C LEU A 51 5.48 -6.20 -4.95
N LEU A 52 5.34 -5.72 -3.72
CA LEU A 52 6.42 -5.07 -2.98
C LEU A 52 7.60 -6.02 -2.74
N ARG A 53 7.35 -7.28 -2.34
CA ARG A 53 8.39 -8.32 -2.19
C ARG A 53 9.15 -8.58 -3.48
N LYS A 54 8.48 -8.63 -4.64
CA LYS A 54 9.12 -8.87 -5.94
C LYS A 54 10.10 -7.76 -6.31
N ILE A 55 9.81 -6.51 -5.91
CA ILE A 55 10.62 -5.34 -6.24
C ILE A 55 11.77 -5.17 -5.25
N SER A 56 11.51 -5.45 -3.97
CA SER A 56 12.48 -5.30 -2.89
C SER A 56 12.65 -6.62 -2.13
N PRO A 57 13.29 -7.64 -2.73
CA PRO A 57 13.37 -8.98 -2.15
C PRO A 57 14.07 -9.02 -0.79
N ASN A 58 15.00 -8.11 -0.54
CA ASN A 58 15.76 -8.02 0.71
C ASN A 58 15.10 -7.12 1.78
N ALA A 59 13.99 -6.46 1.46
CA ALA A 59 13.29 -5.62 2.43
C ALA A 59 12.52 -6.48 3.45
N VAL A 60 12.52 -6.05 4.71
CA VAL A 60 11.60 -6.60 5.72
C VAL A 60 10.23 -5.97 5.49
N ILE A 61 9.22 -6.78 5.20
CA ILE A 61 7.88 -6.28 4.88
C ILE A 61 6.92 -6.64 6.01
N HIS A 62 6.34 -5.62 6.62
CA HIS A 62 5.32 -5.72 7.65
C HIS A 62 3.95 -5.43 7.02
N VAL A 63 3.02 -6.38 7.13
CA VAL A 63 1.65 -6.27 6.63
C VAL A 63 0.74 -5.89 7.79
N ALA A 64 0.18 -4.68 7.72
CA ALA A 64 -0.81 -4.18 8.66
C ALA A 64 -2.20 -4.30 8.05
N ARG A 65 -3.02 -5.22 8.56
CA ARG A 65 -4.42 -5.32 8.16
C ARG A 65 -5.26 -4.30 8.90
N VAL A 66 -5.74 -3.28 8.19
CA VAL A 66 -6.45 -2.12 8.75
C VAL A 66 -7.91 -2.00 8.31
N PHE A 67 -8.33 -2.75 7.29
CA PHE A 67 -9.73 -2.90 6.89
C PHE A 67 -10.02 -4.32 6.38
N LYS A 68 -11.29 -4.74 6.40
CA LYS A 68 -11.68 -6.09 5.95
C LYS A 68 -11.90 -6.19 4.44
N LYS A 69 -12.61 -5.21 3.86
CA LYS A 69 -13.03 -5.25 2.44
C LYS A 69 -12.62 -4.01 1.69
N LYS A 70 -13.23 -2.89 2.05
CA LYS A 70 -12.91 -1.56 1.53
C LYS A 70 -12.72 -0.63 2.72
N PRO A 71 -11.72 0.25 2.70
CA PRO A 71 -11.56 1.22 3.76
C PRO A 71 -12.73 2.21 3.76
N HIS A 72 -13.34 2.37 4.92
CA HIS A 72 -14.30 3.43 5.20
C HIS A 72 -13.73 4.28 6.33
N ILE A 73 -13.61 5.59 6.12
CA ILE A 73 -12.87 6.46 7.05
C ILE A 73 -13.42 6.36 8.47
N GLU A 74 -14.75 6.38 8.64
CA GLU A 74 -15.42 6.28 9.93
C GLU A 74 -15.12 4.98 10.70
N LYS A 75 -14.85 3.88 9.98
CA LYS A 75 -14.62 2.56 10.57
C LYS A 75 -13.15 2.20 10.67
N SER A 76 -12.31 2.79 9.82
CA SER A 76 -10.92 2.36 9.63
C SER A 76 -9.92 3.40 10.14
N ALA A 77 -10.34 4.65 10.39
CA ALA A 77 -9.42 5.72 10.81
C ALA A 77 -8.63 5.37 12.07
N GLN A 78 -9.28 4.83 13.10
CA GLN A 78 -8.58 4.45 14.33
C GLN A 78 -7.55 3.34 14.07
N ASN A 79 -7.95 2.28 13.36
CA ASN A 79 -7.06 1.19 12.97
C ASN A 79 -5.86 1.67 12.16
N ILE A 80 -6.09 2.57 11.19
CA ILE A 80 -5.04 3.14 10.35
C ILE A 80 -4.08 3.97 11.19
N ALA A 81 -4.59 4.85 12.05
CA ALA A 81 -3.77 5.70 12.90
C ALA A 81 -2.91 4.90 13.89
N GLU A 82 -3.49 3.86 14.51
CA GLU A 82 -2.78 2.94 15.40
C GLU A 82 -1.74 2.12 14.64
N ALA A 83 -2.06 1.62 13.44
CA ALA A 83 -1.12 0.89 12.61
C ALA A 83 0.06 1.77 12.15
N ILE A 84 -0.17 3.05 11.80
CA ILE A 84 0.90 3.99 11.48
C ILE A 84 1.82 4.17 12.67
N ARG A 85 1.28 4.45 13.87
CA ARG A 85 2.11 4.61 15.08
C ARG A 85 2.89 3.34 15.41
N TYR A 86 2.23 2.19 15.36
CA TYR A 86 2.87 0.90 15.60
C TYR A 86 3.99 0.61 14.59
N ALA A 87 3.78 0.96 13.31
CA ALA A 87 4.81 0.81 12.29
C ALA A 87 6.05 1.67 12.59
N VAL A 88 5.86 2.88 13.11
CA VAL A 88 6.96 3.77 13.52
C VAL A 88 7.64 3.28 14.79
N ASP A 89 6.89 3.00 15.84
CA ASP A 89 7.45 2.77 17.19
C ASP A 89 8.01 1.35 17.36
N GLU A 90 7.25 0.36 16.93
CA GLU A 90 7.54 -1.06 17.20
C GLU A 90 8.29 -1.71 16.04
N TRP A 91 7.76 -1.56 14.81
CA TRP A 91 8.42 -2.09 13.62
C TRP A 91 9.60 -1.24 13.14
N LYS A 92 9.65 0.03 13.54
CA LYS A 92 10.72 0.98 13.18
C LYS A 92 10.95 0.98 11.68
N VAL A 93 9.84 1.14 10.93
CA VAL A 93 9.86 1.10 9.48
C VAL A 93 10.46 2.37 8.89
N ASP A 94 11.07 2.21 7.74
CA ASP A 94 11.62 3.32 6.96
C ASP A 94 10.57 3.89 5.99
N ILE A 95 9.63 3.03 5.57
CA ILE A 95 8.62 3.34 4.55
C ILE A 95 7.26 2.82 4.99
N ILE A 96 6.20 3.61 4.77
CA ILE A 96 4.80 3.23 4.93
C ILE A 96 4.08 3.37 3.58
N VAL A 97 3.34 2.35 3.19
CA VAL A 97 2.52 2.32 1.97
C VAL A 97 1.04 2.30 2.33
N MET A 98 0.29 3.27 1.80
CA MET A 98 -1.15 3.45 1.95
C MET A 98 -1.84 3.37 0.60
N SER A 99 -2.24 2.16 0.19
CA SER A 99 -2.81 1.90 -1.13
C SER A 99 -4.33 2.16 -1.17
N PHE A 100 -4.77 3.17 -0.45
CA PHE A 100 -6.16 3.57 -0.27
C PHE A 100 -6.29 5.08 -0.21
N GLY A 101 -7.52 5.57 -0.38
CA GLY A 101 -7.84 6.98 -0.23
C GLY A 101 -9.28 7.23 0.19
N PHE A 102 -9.52 8.41 0.75
CA PHE A 102 -10.79 8.87 1.30
C PHE A 102 -11.19 10.21 0.71
N GLY A 103 -12.48 10.54 0.81
CA GLY A 103 -13.07 11.79 0.34
C GLY A 103 -12.51 13.03 1.05
N SER A 104 -12.30 12.92 2.35
CA SER A 104 -11.94 14.04 3.23
C SER A 104 -10.84 13.64 4.21
N LYS A 105 -10.18 14.67 4.76
CA LYS A 105 -9.21 14.52 5.84
C LYS A 105 -9.87 13.99 7.11
N ASN A 106 -9.17 13.12 7.81
CA ASN A 106 -9.50 12.71 9.17
C ASN A 106 -8.37 13.11 10.13
N GLU A 107 -8.69 13.83 11.20
CA GLU A 107 -7.67 14.40 12.09
C GLU A 107 -6.85 13.33 12.82
N VAL A 108 -7.45 12.20 13.21
CA VAL A 108 -6.76 11.14 13.97
C VAL A 108 -5.66 10.50 13.13
N VAL A 109 -5.96 10.18 11.88
CA VAL A 109 -4.98 9.64 10.94
C VAL A 109 -4.00 10.71 10.47
N TYR A 110 -4.45 11.96 10.30
CA TYR A 110 -3.57 13.08 9.96
C TYR A 110 -2.50 13.33 11.03
N ASP A 111 -2.86 13.24 12.31
CA ASP A 111 -1.90 13.31 13.42
C ASP A 111 -0.91 12.15 13.39
N ALA A 112 -1.35 10.94 13.03
CA ALA A 112 -0.45 9.80 12.84
C ALA A 112 0.50 9.98 11.65
N ILE A 113 0.02 10.55 10.53
CA ILE A 113 0.86 10.91 9.37
C ILE A 113 1.92 11.93 9.76
N LYS A 114 1.55 13.01 10.46
CA LYS A 114 2.53 13.99 10.97
C LYS A 114 3.54 13.35 11.90
N TYR A 115 3.10 12.42 12.76
CA TYR A 115 3.99 11.68 13.65
C TYR A 115 5.01 10.83 12.89
N ALA A 116 4.57 10.09 11.86
CA ALA A 116 5.48 9.33 11.00
C ALA A 116 6.45 10.24 10.25
N ALA A 117 5.98 11.37 9.71
CA ALA A 117 6.84 12.36 9.06
C ALA A 117 7.90 12.96 10.00
N PHE A 118 7.52 13.25 11.24
CA PHE A 118 8.44 13.76 12.25
C PHE A 118 9.54 12.75 12.63
N ASN A 119 9.29 11.45 12.44
CA ASN A 119 10.24 10.37 12.66
C ASN A 119 10.95 9.93 11.36
N ASP A 120 11.01 10.80 10.34
CA ASP A 120 11.69 10.57 9.07
C ASP A 120 11.22 9.32 8.29
N VAL A 121 9.96 8.91 8.49
CA VAL A 121 9.37 7.78 7.76
C VAL A 121 8.76 8.26 6.44
N LEU A 122 9.21 7.68 5.33
CA LEU A 122 8.67 7.99 4.00
C LEU A 122 7.29 7.37 3.85
N MET A 123 6.31 8.15 3.39
CA MET A 123 4.94 7.69 3.20
C MET A 123 4.55 7.78 1.73
N PHE A 124 4.02 6.69 1.18
CA PHE A 124 3.54 6.59 -0.20
C PHE A 124 2.04 6.31 -0.20
N ALA A 125 1.27 7.03 -1.02
CA ALA A 125 -0.16 6.77 -1.14
C ALA A 125 -0.65 6.83 -2.58
N ALA A 126 -1.68 6.03 -2.85
CA ALA A 126 -2.35 5.95 -4.14
C ALA A 126 -3.11 7.25 -4.44
N ALA A 127 -2.88 7.85 -5.62
CA ALA A 127 -3.47 9.14 -5.97
C ALA A 127 -5.01 9.13 -6.04
N SER A 128 -5.61 8.05 -6.55
CA SER A 128 -7.06 7.75 -6.70
C SER A 128 -7.30 7.04 -8.04
N ASN A 129 -8.40 6.29 -8.14
CA ASN A 129 -8.89 5.69 -9.39
C ASN A 129 -10.17 6.35 -9.93
N ASP A 130 -10.63 7.45 -9.31
CA ASP A 130 -11.87 8.13 -9.69
C ASP A 130 -11.67 9.13 -10.84
N GLY A 131 -10.45 9.26 -11.38
CA GLY A 131 -10.11 10.11 -12.51
C GLY A 131 -10.59 11.56 -12.36
N LYS A 132 -11.16 12.11 -13.44
CA LYS A 132 -11.79 13.45 -13.45
C LYS A 132 -13.18 13.48 -12.79
N ASN A 133 -13.75 12.33 -12.45
CA ASN A 133 -15.08 12.26 -11.82
C ASN A 133 -15.04 12.64 -10.34
N ARG A 134 -13.84 12.77 -9.76
CA ARG A 134 -13.64 13.32 -8.42
C ARG A 134 -13.40 14.83 -8.50
N PRO A 135 -14.31 15.67 -7.97
CA PRO A 135 -14.17 17.13 -8.04
C PRO A 135 -12.88 17.63 -7.36
N ASP A 136 -12.41 16.92 -6.33
CA ASP A 136 -11.23 17.30 -5.54
C ASP A 136 -9.90 16.75 -6.11
N GLY A 137 -9.95 15.95 -7.18
CA GLY A 137 -8.79 15.33 -7.82
C GLY A 137 -8.14 14.22 -6.98
N VAL A 138 -6.93 14.46 -6.47
CA VAL A 138 -6.15 13.51 -5.66
C VAL A 138 -6.86 13.21 -4.33
N ALA A 139 -6.93 11.93 -3.97
CA ALA A 139 -7.53 11.48 -2.72
C ALA A 139 -6.65 11.79 -1.50
N TRP A 140 -7.27 11.94 -0.35
CA TRP A 140 -6.56 11.99 0.92
C TRP A 140 -6.28 10.55 1.41
N PRO A 141 -5.10 10.19 1.93
CA PRO A 141 -4.01 11.06 2.38
C PRO A 141 -2.97 11.43 1.31
N ALA A 142 -3.08 10.96 0.07
CA ALA A 142 -2.08 11.23 -0.97
C ALA A 142 -1.90 12.73 -1.28
N ILE A 143 -2.91 13.55 -1.00
CA ILE A 143 -2.83 15.02 -1.14
C ILE A 143 -2.01 15.72 -0.04
N GLU A 144 -1.65 15.02 1.04
CA GLU A 144 -0.90 15.63 2.15
C GLU A 144 0.56 15.89 1.78
N SER A 145 1.12 17.01 2.23
CA SER A 145 2.48 17.44 1.86
C SER A 145 3.59 16.47 2.31
N HIS A 146 3.34 15.71 3.37
CA HIS A 146 4.27 14.71 3.90
C HIS A 146 4.10 13.34 3.24
N VAL A 147 3.14 13.19 2.33
CA VAL A 147 2.83 11.92 1.66
C VAL A 147 3.17 12.05 0.19
N ILE A 148 3.96 11.10 -0.29
CA ILE A 148 4.35 11.00 -1.70
C ILE A 148 3.16 10.42 -2.47
N CYS A 149 2.48 11.28 -3.23
CA CYS A 149 1.37 10.92 -4.10
C CYS A 149 1.84 10.14 -5.33
N ILE A 150 1.30 8.94 -5.56
CA ILE A 150 1.67 8.08 -6.67
C ILE A 150 0.52 7.91 -7.66
N HIS A 151 0.75 8.38 -8.88
CA HIS A 151 -0.13 8.22 -10.03
C HIS A 151 0.16 6.92 -10.79
N SER A 152 -0.82 6.47 -11.58
CA SER A 152 -0.74 5.26 -12.39
C SER A 152 -0.46 5.59 -13.85
N GLY A 153 0.43 4.83 -14.46
CA GLY A 153 0.65 4.78 -15.90
C GLY A 153 0.47 3.38 -16.49
N ASP A 154 0.28 3.32 -17.80
CA ASP A 154 0.23 2.09 -18.57
C ASP A 154 1.64 1.55 -18.91
N GLY A 155 1.70 0.38 -19.56
CA GLY A 155 2.96 -0.24 -19.99
C GLY A 155 3.76 0.53 -21.04
N TYR A 156 3.19 1.58 -21.63
CA TYR A 156 3.85 2.47 -22.59
C TYR A 156 4.32 3.78 -21.94
N GLY A 157 4.09 3.96 -20.64
CA GLY A 157 4.41 5.19 -19.90
C GLY A 157 3.39 6.31 -20.07
N ASN A 158 2.22 6.05 -20.66
CA ASN A 158 1.14 7.03 -20.71
C ASN A 158 0.40 7.07 -19.37
N GLN A 159 -0.25 8.20 -19.10
CA GLN A 159 -1.12 8.34 -17.93
C GLN A 159 -2.35 7.44 -18.04
N SER A 160 -2.63 6.67 -16.98
CA SER A 160 -3.83 5.87 -16.88
C SER A 160 -5.10 6.71 -16.94
N SER A 161 -6.13 6.24 -17.65
CA SER A 161 -7.38 7.00 -17.83
C SER A 161 -8.14 7.27 -16.51
N PHE A 162 -7.94 6.41 -15.51
CA PHE A 162 -8.56 6.48 -14.18
C PHE A 162 -7.77 7.28 -13.15
N THR A 163 -6.50 7.61 -13.41
CA THR A 163 -5.72 8.38 -12.43
C THR A 163 -6.12 9.86 -12.50
N PRO A 164 -6.22 10.58 -11.37
CA PRO A 164 -6.50 12.01 -11.41
C PRO A 164 -5.37 12.78 -12.10
N SER A 165 -5.70 13.96 -12.63
CA SER A 165 -4.70 14.87 -13.19
C SER A 165 -3.64 15.22 -12.13
N PRO A 166 -2.34 15.13 -12.45
CA PRO A 166 -1.27 15.52 -11.53
C PRO A 166 -1.35 17.00 -11.15
N LYS A 167 -1.05 17.31 -9.88
CA LYS A 167 -0.78 18.69 -9.45
C LYS A 167 0.70 19.02 -9.64
N GLU A 168 1.09 20.29 -9.60
CA GLU A 168 2.46 20.73 -9.92
C GLU A 168 3.55 19.99 -9.14
N ASN A 169 3.31 19.72 -7.85
CA ASN A 169 4.26 19.04 -6.96
C ASN A 169 3.91 17.55 -6.69
N MET A 170 2.99 16.97 -7.46
CA MET A 170 2.50 15.59 -7.27
C MET A 170 2.45 14.90 -8.63
N ARG A 171 3.64 14.61 -9.19
CA ARG A 171 3.80 14.13 -10.57
C ARG A 171 4.47 12.77 -10.69
N ILE A 172 4.76 12.10 -9.58
CA ILE A 172 5.36 10.77 -9.63
C ILE A 172 4.31 9.79 -10.16
N MET A 173 4.66 9.14 -11.26
CA MET A 173 3.83 8.17 -11.95
C MET A 173 4.67 6.93 -12.25
N VAL A 174 4.12 5.76 -11.94
CA VAL A 174 4.75 4.47 -12.23
C VAL A 174 3.71 3.52 -12.80
N LEU A 175 4.14 2.34 -13.27
CA LEU A 175 3.25 1.31 -13.79
C LEU A 175 2.15 0.99 -12.77
N GLY A 176 0.90 1.05 -13.20
CA GLY A 176 -0.25 0.68 -12.38
C GLY A 176 -1.36 -0.03 -13.14
N GLU A 177 -1.19 -0.31 -14.44
CA GLU A 177 -2.15 -1.08 -15.24
C GLU A 177 -1.69 -2.50 -15.52
N CYS A 178 -2.62 -3.44 -15.47
CA CYS A 178 -2.42 -4.85 -15.82
C CYS A 178 -1.23 -5.48 -15.07
N VAL A 179 -1.08 -5.13 -13.79
CA VAL A 179 0.01 -5.60 -12.94
C VAL A 179 -0.35 -6.97 -12.37
N ARG A 180 0.42 -7.98 -12.75
CA ARG A 180 0.25 -9.36 -12.29
C ARG A 180 0.92 -9.61 -10.94
N SER A 181 0.15 -10.04 -9.95
CA SER A 181 0.69 -10.46 -8.65
C SER A 181 -0.13 -11.58 -8.02
N ALA A 182 0.30 -12.03 -6.84
CA ALA A 182 -0.34 -13.08 -6.07
C ALA A 182 -1.79 -12.74 -5.73
N TRP A 183 -2.59 -13.77 -5.59
CA TRP A 183 -3.99 -13.68 -5.19
C TRP A 183 -4.33 -14.80 -4.20
N PRO A 184 -5.18 -14.56 -3.18
CA PRO A 184 -5.58 -15.60 -2.25
C PRO A 184 -6.30 -16.77 -2.94
N PRO A 185 -5.97 -18.02 -2.59
CA PRO A 185 -6.51 -19.21 -3.24
C PRO A 185 -8.02 -19.41 -2.98
N ASN A 186 -8.55 -18.83 -1.91
CA ASN A 186 -9.95 -18.96 -1.48
C ASN A 186 -10.91 -17.97 -2.16
N LEU A 187 -10.43 -17.00 -2.96
CA LEU A 187 -11.24 -15.94 -3.55
C LEU A 187 -11.77 -16.25 -4.96
N ASN A 188 -12.08 -17.53 -5.25
CA ASN A 188 -12.79 -17.99 -6.45
C ASN A 188 -12.19 -17.52 -7.79
N LEU A 189 -10.86 -17.58 -7.93
CA LEU A 189 -10.16 -17.37 -9.19
C LEU A 189 -9.40 -18.65 -9.58
N VAL A 190 -9.27 -18.90 -10.89
CA VAL A 190 -8.46 -20.01 -11.39
C VAL A 190 -6.99 -19.65 -11.23
N GLY A 191 -6.29 -20.38 -10.36
CA GLY A 191 -4.91 -20.12 -10.00
C GLY A 191 -4.78 -19.11 -8.85
N ASP A 192 -3.54 -18.75 -8.55
CA ASP A 192 -3.15 -17.97 -7.38
C ASP A 192 -2.54 -16.61 -7.80
N ASN A 193 -2.85 -16.14 -9.00
CA ASN A 193 -2.36 -14.87 -9.52
C ASN A 193 -3.49 -14.10 -10.20
N LYS A 194 -3.44 -12.76 -10.12
CA LYS A 194 -4.42 -11.86 -10.71
C LYS A 194 -3.75 -10.62 -11.30
N ASP A 195 -4.27 -10.17 -12.43
CA ASP A 195 -3.91 -8.87 -13.01
C ASP A 195 -4.82 -7.78 -12.42
N MET A 196 -4.21 -6.70 -11.91
CA MET A 196 -4.93 -5.55 -11.35
C MET A 196 -4.48 -4.25 -11.99
N SER A 197 -5.42 -3.32 -12.10
CA SER A 197 -5.16 -1.95 -12.55
C SER A 197 -5.62 -0.96 -11.49
N GLY A 198 -4.75 -0.02 -11.12
CA GLY A 198 -5.05 1.03 -10.16
C GLY A 198 -3.80 1.76 -9.67
N THR A 199 -3.99 2.99 -9.19
CA THR A 199 -2.98 3.72 -8.41
C THR A 199 -2.55 2.98 -7.15
N SER A 200 -3.39 2.06 -6.65
CA SER A 200 -3.06 1.14 -5.57
C SER A 200 -1.99 0.11 -5.94
N CYS A 201 -1.82 -0.25 -7.22
CA CYS A 201 -0.68 -1.04 -7.70
C CYS A 201 0.57 -0.18 -7.82
N ALA A 202 0.41 1.06 -8.30
CA ALA A 202 1.51 1.99 -8.51
C ALA A 202 2.20 2.39 -7.18
N ALA A 203 1.44 2.64 -6.11
CA ALA A 203 1.98 3.05 -4.81
C ALA A 203 3.04 2.09 -4.21
N PRO A 204 2.80 0.78 -4.07
CA PRO A 204 3.82 -0.17 -3.59
C PRO A 204 4.95 -0.36 -4.60
N ILE A 205 4.73 -0.18 -5.91
CA ILE A 205 5.82 -0.21 -6.89
C ILE A 205 6.81 0.93 -6.62
N ALA A 206 6.30 2.15 -6.48
CA ALA A 206 7.12 3.32 -6.18
C ALA A 206 7.84 3.18 -4.83
N ALA A 207 7.14 2.68 -3.80
CA ALA A 207 7.72 2.43 -2.49
C ALA A 207 8.84 1.38 -2.53
N GLY A 208 8.67 0.31 -3.31
CA GLY A 208 9.71 -0.70 -3.51
C GLY A 208 10.95 -0.15 -4.22
N VAL A 209 10.77 0.69 -5.25
CA VAL A 209 11.89 1.38 -5.90
C VAL A 209 12.62 2.29 -4.91
N ALA A 210 11.88 3.06 -4.11
CA ALA A 210 12.47 3.90 -3.07
C ALA A 210 13.22 3.08 -2.01
N ALA A 211 12.70 1.90 -1.64
CA ALA A 211 13.38 0.99 -0.73
C ALA A 211 14.72 0.49 -1.28
N VAL A 212 14.80 0.17 -2.58
CA VAL A 212 16.07 -0.23 -3.21
C VAL A 212 17.09 0.90 -3.17
N ILE A 213 16.66 2.14 -3.46
CA ILE A 213 17.53 3.32 -3.39
C ILE A 213 18.02 3.54 -1.96
N LEU A 214 17.13 3.46 -0.98
CA LEU A 214 17.46 3.66 0.43
C LEU A 214 18.39 2.56 0.97
N ASP A 215 18.21 1.32 0.53
CA ASP A 215 19.08 0.19 0.92
C ASP A 215 20.49 0.38 0.36
N TYR A 216 20.62 0.89 -0.86
CA TYR A 216 21.92 1.20 -1.47
C TYR A 216 22.63 2.41 -0.85
N ALA A 217 21.87 3.40 -0.37
CA ALA A 217 22.44 4.64 0.17
C ALA A 217 22.88 4.53 1.65
N ARG A 218 22.59 3.42 2.32
CA ARG A 218 22.97 3.13 3.71
C ARG A 218 24.38 2.56 3.81
#